data_AF-A0AB37VBC7-F1
#
_entry.id   AF-A0AB37VBC7-F1
#
_cell.length_a   1.000
_cell.length_b   1.000
_cell.length_c   1.000
_cell.angle_alpha   90.00
_cell.angle_beta   90.00
_cell.angle_gamma   90.00
#
_symmetry.space_group_name_H-M   'P 1'
#
loop_
_entity.id
_entity.type
_entity.pdbx_description
1 polymer ?
#
loop_
_entity_poly.entity_id
_entity_poly.type
_entity_poly.pdbx_seq_one_letter_code
_entity_poly.pdbx_strand_id
1 'polypeptide(L)'
;MLSFSQVKSAGSAGNYYTEKDNYYVIGSMEERWQGKGAELLGLEGKVGKQVFTELLQGKLPDGSDLTRIQDGVNKHRPGYDLTFSAPKSVSMLAMLGGDKRLIDAHNRAVTVALNQVESLASTRVKKDGVSETVLTGNLIIARFNHDTSRAQDPQIHTHSVVINATQNGDKWQTLASDTVGKTGFSETILANRIAFGKIYQNSLRADVESMGYKTVDAGRNGMWEMEGVPVESFSTRSQELREAAGPDASLKSRDVAALDTRKSKEAIDPAEKMVEWMNTLKETGFDIRGYREAADARAAELAR
;
A
#
# COMPACT_ATOMS: atom_id res chain seq x y z
N MET A 1 -0.57 -7.13 -4.37
CA MET A 1 -0.59 -7.85 -3.07
C MET A 1 -0.85 -6.85 -1.96
N LEU A 2 -1.57 -7.24 -0.90
CA LEU A 2 -1.80 -6.39 0.28
C LEU A 2 -1.05 -6.95 1.50
N SER A 3 -0.20 -6.14 2.11
CA SER A 3 0.34 -6.37 3.46
C SER A 3 -0.33 -5.45 4.48
N PHE A 4 -0.27 -5.83 5.75
CA PHE A 4 -0.89 -5.10 6.85
C PHE A 4 0.11 -4.99 8.00
N SER A 5 0.25 -3.80 8.57
CA SER A 5 1.04 -3.59 9.79
C SER A 5 0.43 -2.52 10.69
N GLN A 6 0.77 -2.56 11.98
CA GLN A 6 0.43 -1.49 12.89
C GLN A 6 1.49 -0.38 12.83
N VAL A 7 1.07 0.87 12.78
CA VAL A 7 1.98 2.02 12.86
C VAL A 7 2.48 2.15 14.30
N LYS A 8 3.80 2.00 14.49
CA LYS A 8 4.40 1.90 15.84
C LYS A 8 4.47 3.23 16.59
N SER A 9 4.79 4.32 15.91
CA SER A 9 4.88 5.65 16.55
C SER A 9 4.55 6.75 15.56
N ALA A 10 3.88 7.81 16.04
CA ALA A 10 3.49 8.95 15.21
C ALA A 10 4.71 9.71 14.67
N GLY A 11 5.71 9.99 15.53
CA GLY A 11 6.89 10.77 15.15
C GLY A 11 7.77 10.05 14.11
N SER A 12 8.06 8.77 14.31
CA SER A 12 8.84 8.00 13.32
C SER A 12 8.08 7.81 12.01
N ALA A 13 6.76 7.60 12.07
CA ALA A 13 5.93 7.43 10.89
C ALA A 13 5.82 8.71 10.05
N GLY A 14 5.65 9.87 10.69
CA GLY A 14 5.57 11.15 10.00
C GLY A 14 6.80 11.43 9.13
N ASN A 15 8.00 11.08 9.60
CA ASN A 15 9.22 11.15 8.78
C ASN A 15 9.25 10.03 7.74
N TYR A 16 9.08 8.78 8.17
CA TYR A 16 9.23 7.60 7.32
C TYR A 16 8.41 7.64 6.03
N TYR A 17 7.15 8.09 6.09
CA TYR A 17 6.27 8.13 4.92
C TYR A 17 6.45 9.38 4.05
N THR A 18 7.12 10.43 4.55
CA THR A 18 7.26 11.71 3.83
C THR A 18 8.68 11.97 3.31
N GLU A 19 9.62 11.09 3.61
CA GLU A 19 11.00 11.18 3.15
C GLU A 19 11.13 10.99 1.64
N LYS A 20 11.96 11.84 1.02
CA LYS A 20 12.26 11.84 -0.42
C LYS A 20 12.86 10.52 -0.90
N ASP A 21 13.52 9.78 0.00
CA ASP A 21 14.19 8.50 -0.26
C ASP A 21 13.29 7.34 -0.72
N ASN A 22 12.00 7.59 -0.88
CA ASN A 22 11.02 6.56 -1.14
C ASN A 22 10.34 6.62 -2.51
N TYR A 23 10.55 7.66 -3.33
CA TYR A 23 9.79 7.88 -4.59
C TYR A 23 10.60 8.51 -5.73
N TYR A 24 11.92 8.32 -5.74
CA TYR A 24 12.80 9.09 -6.61
C TYR A 24 12.64 8.84 -8.10
N VAL A 25 12.25 7.63 -8.51
CA VAL A 25 12.23 7.24 -9.92
C VAL A 25 10.91 7.62 -10.56
N ILE A 26 9.80 7.52 -9.83
CA ILE A 26 8.51 8.04 -10.29
C ILE A 26 8.45 9.58 -10.27
N GLY A 27 9.39 10.24 -9.60
CA GLY A 27 9.58 11.70 -9.60
C GLY A 27 8.61 12.48 -8.71
N SER A 28 7.59 11.82 -8.16
CA SER A 28 6.63 12.37 -7.19
C SER A 28 6.04 11.26 -6.33
N MET A 29 5.91 11.50 -5.03
CA MET A 29 5.24 10.60 -4.08
C MET A 29 3.72 10.52 -4.30
N GLU A 30 3.17 11.51 -5.01
CA GLU A 30 1.73 11.70 -5.21
C GLU A 30 0.91 11.53 -3.93
N GLU A 31 1.41 12.03 -2.80
CA GLU A 31 0.76 11.80 -1.52
C GLU A 31 -0.63 12.44 -1.48
N ARG A 32 -1.62 11.69 -1.01
CA ARG A 32 -3.02 12.13 -1.10
C ARG A 32 -3.90 11.57 0.00
N TRP A 33 -4.89 12.36 0.41
CA TRP A 33 -5.96 11.93 1.31
C TRP A 33 -7.01 11.08 0.57
N GLN A 34 -7.64 10.16 1.30
CA GLN A 34 -8.80 9.40 0.86
C GLN A 34 -9.71 9.06 2.05
N GLY A 35 -11.00 8.92 1.78
CA GLY A 35 -12.01 8.42 2.69
C GLY A 35 -12.95 9.52 3.15
N LYS A 36 -14.20 9.14 3.44
CA LYS A 36 -15.26 10.04 3.91
C LYS A 36 -14.86 10.75 5.21
N GLY A 37 -14.07 10.10 6.05
CA GLY A 37 -13.56 10.73 7.27
C GLY A 37 -12.57 11.86 6.97
N ALA A 38 -11.75 11.72 5.92
CA ALA A 38 -10.89 12.79 5.45
C ALA A 38 -11.72 13.95 4.87
N GLU A 39 -12.73 13.65 4.05
CA GLU A 39 -13.66 14.64 3.49
C GLU A 39 -14.39 15.44 4.58
N LEU A 40 -14.88 14.77 5.62
CA LEU A 40 -15.54 15.40 6.79
C LEU A 40 -14.64 16.40 7.53
N LEU A 41 -13.32 16.21 7.47
CA LEU A 41 -12.33 17.10 8.07
C LEU A 41 -11.76 18.13 7.07
N GLY A 42 -12.28 18.17 5.84
CA GLY A 42 -11.76 19.04 4.77
C GLY A 42 -10.35 18.67 4.31
N LEU A 43 -9.94 17.40 4.50
CA LEU A 43 -8.62 16.92 4.11
C LEU A 43 -8.64 16.43 2.66
N GLU A 44 -8.18 17.27 1.76
CA GLU A 44 -8.11 16.98 0.32
C GLU A 44 -6.69 17.19 -0.23
N GLY A 45 -6.40 16.54 -1.36
CA GLY A 45 -5.12 16.70 -2.05
C GLY A 45 -3.93 16.25 -1.20
N LYS A 46 -2.85 17.04 -1.24
CA LYS A 46 -1.52 16.68 -0.70
C LYS A 46 -1.54 16.48 0.82
N VAL A 47 -0.89 15.41 1.27
CA VAL A 47 -0.74 15.11 2.71
C VAL A 47 0.31 16.03 3.33
N GLY A 48 -0.13 16.98 4.16
CA GLY A 48 0.76 17.82 4.96
C GLY A 48 1.39 17.06 6.12
N LYS A 49 2.73 17.07 6.23
CA LYS A 49 3.48 16.32 7.26
C LYS A 49 3.03 16.63 8.69
N GLN A 50 2.80 17.90 9.00
CA GLN A 50 2.36 18.32 10.35
C GLN A 50 0.97 17.74 10.66
N VAL A 51 -0.01 18.01 9.81
CA VAL A 51 -1.40 17.51 9.96
C VAL A 51 -1.41 15.98 10.06
N PHE A 52 -0.66 15.29 9.20
CA PHE A 52 -0.53 13.83 9.27
C PHE A 52 0.05 13.35 10.60
N THR A 53 1.07 14.02 11.12
CA THR A 53 1.69 13.67 12.41
C THR A 53 0.72 13.90 13.58
N GLU A 54 -0.05 14.98 13.55
CA GLU A 54 -1.06 15.30 14.55
C GLU A 54 -2.22 14.29 14.54
N LEU A 55 -2.70 13.92 13.35
CA LEU A 55 -3.70 12.86 13.16
C LEU A 55 -3.23 11.53 13.75
N LEU A 56 -1.97 11.15 13.51
CA LEU A 56 -1.36 9.95 14.11
C LEU A 56 -1.21 10.03 15.65
N GLN A 57 -1.30 11.22 16.25
CA GLN A 57 -1.33 11.39 17.70
C GLN A 57 -2.77 11.38 18.25
N GLY A 58 -3.79 11.35 17.38
CA GLY A 58 -5.19 11.43 17.74
C GLY A 58 -5.74 12.86 17.81
N LYS A 59 -5.03 13.85 17.25
CA LYS A 59 -5.51 15.24 17.20
C LYS A 59 -6.09 15.53 15.82
N LEU A 60 -7.37 15.91 15.76
CA LEU A 60 -8.08 16.16 14.51
C LEU A 60 -8.14 17.66 14.19
N PRO A 61 -8.18 18.05 12.90
CA PRO A 61 -8.27 19.44 12.47
C PRO A 61 -9.49 20.21 12.98
N ASP A 62 -10.59 19.52 13.29
CA ASP A 62 -11.83 20.12 13.82
C ASP A 62 -11.76 20.42 15.34
N GLY A 63 -10.61 20.16 15.97
CA GLY A 63 -10.38 20.35 17.40
C GLY A 63 -10.70 19.13 18.26
N SER A 64 -11.22 18.05 17.68
CA SER A 64 -11.42 16.79 18.39
C SER A 64 -10.10 16.17 18.82
N ASP A 65 -10.04 15.67 20.05
CA ASP A 65 -8.84 15.10 20.65
C ASP A 65 -9.12 13.67 21.18
N LEU A 66 -8.45 12.69 20.56
CA LEU A 66 -8.49 11.26 20.88
C LEU A 66 -7.21 10.79 21.59
N THR A 67 -6.38 11.72 22.07
CA THR A 67 -5.18 11.40 22.84
C THR A 67 -5.55 10.67 24.13
N ARG A 68 -4.64 9.81 24.58
CA ARG A 68 -4.80 9.08 25.84
C ARG A 68 -3.50 9.16 26.64
N ILE A 69 -3.34 10.22 27.42
CA ILE A 69 -2.14 10.42 28.22
C ILE A 69 -2.16 9.51 29.44
N GLN A 70 -1.16 8.64 29.57
CA GLN A 70 -0.90 7.81 30.75
C GLN A 70 0.59 7.89 31.07
N ASP A 71 0.92 8.24 32.31
CA ASP A 71 2.31 8.43 32.77
C ASP A 71 3.12 9.39 31.87
N GLY A 72 2.48 10.48 31.41
CA GLY A 72 3.09 11.46 30.52
C GLY A 72 3.26 11.00 29.06
N VAL A 73 2.83 9.78 28.72
CA VAL A 73 2.97 9.21 27.37
C VAL A 73 1.60 9.06 26.72
N ASN A 74 1.49 9.51 25.47
CA ASN A 74 0.27 9.27 24.68
C ASN A 74 0.17 7.79 24.28
N LYS A 75 -0.87 7.11 24.76
CA LYS A 75 -1.22 5.71 24.47
C LYS A 75 -2.19 5.56 23.31
N HIS A 76 -2.57 6.65 22.64
CA HIS A 76 -3.31 6.59 21.38
C HIS A 76 -2.53 5.74 20.38
N ARG A 77 -3.18 4.72 19.81
CA ARG A 77 -2.58 3.92 18.74
C ARG A 77 -2.62 4.75 17.45
N PRO A 78 -1.51 4.99 16.76
CA PRO A 78 -1.52 5.91 15.61
C PRO A 78 -2.43 5.47 14.46
N GLY A 79 -2.47 4.17 14.16
CA GLY A 79 -3.20 3.65 13.03
C GLY A 79 -2.60 2.37 12.47
N TYR A 80 -2.96 2.09 11.22
CA TYR A 80 -2.62 0.87 10.50
C TYR A 80 -2.12 1.23 9.11
N ASP A 81 -1.11 0.52 8.62
CA ASP A 81 -0.58 0.66 7.28
C ASP A 81 -1.00 -0.54 6.43
N LEU A 82 -1.80 -0.24 5.41
CA LEU A 82 -2.23 -1.18 4.38
C LEU A 82 -1.37 -0.91 3.13
N THR A 83 -0.34 -1.73 2.92
CA THR A 83 0.56 -1.53 1.80
C THR A 83 0.14 -2.38 0.61
N PHE A 84 -0.22 -1.73 -0.49
CA PHE A 84 -0.57 -2.39 -1.75
C PHE A 84 0.64 -2.38 -2.68
N SER A 85 1.20 -3.55 -2.99
CA SER A 85 2.32 -3.69 -3.93
C SER A 85 1.82 -4.17 -5.29
N ALA A 86 2.25 -3.50 -6.36
CA ALA A 86 2.01 -3.92 -7.74
C ALA A 86 2.76 -5.23 -8.08
N PRO A 87 2.29 -5.99 -9.08
CA PRO A 87 3.10 -7.00 -9.75
C PRO A 87 4.46 -6.44 -10.17
N LYS A 88 5.47 -7.31 -10.24
CA LYS A 88 6.83 -6.88 -10.57
C LYS A 88 6.90 -6.34 -12.01
N SER A 89 6.23 -7.01 -12.94
CA SER A 89 6.13 -6.59 -14.35
C SER A 89 5.51 -5.20 -14.49
N VAL A 90 4.46 -4.89 -13.73
CA VAL A 90 3.86 -3.54 -13.70
C VAL A 90 4.88 -2.50 -13.25
N SER A 91 5.64 -2.80 -12.18
CA SER A 91 6.69 -1.89 -11.69
C SER A 91 7.79 -1.67 -12.73
N MET A 92 8.24 -2.73 -13.41
CA MET A 92 9.25 -2.65 -14.46
C MET A 92 8.78 -1.81 -15.65
N LEU A 93 7.59 -2.07 -16.18
CA LEU A 93 7.07 -1.34 -17.36
C LEU A 93 6.75 0.13 -17.04
N ALA A 94 6.29 0.42 -15.83
CA ALA A 94 6.06 1.79 -15.39
C ALA A 94 7.37 2.57 -15.26
N MET A 95 8.38 1.98 -14.62
CA MET A 95 9.61 2.70 -14.23
C MET A 95 10.70 2.66 -15.30
N LEU A 96 11.02 1.48 -15.83
CA LEU A 96 12.05 1.31 -16.86
C LEU A 96 11.44 1.51 -18.25
N GLY A 97 10.19 1.08 -18.42
CA GLY A 97 9.47 1.27 -19.69
C GLY A 97 8.94 2.69 -19.86
N GLY A 98 8.77 3.46 -18.77
CA GLY A 98 8.24 4.82 -18.80
C GLY A 98 6.72 4.90 -19.05
N ASP A 99 5.97 3.80 -18.88
CA ASP A 99 4.53 3.79 -19.08
C ASP A 99 3.78 4.30 -17.84
N LYS A 100 3.58 5.61 -17.76
CA LYS A 100 2.90 6.25 -16.62
C LYS A 100 1.44 5.81 -16.42
N ARG A 101 0.78 5.28 -17.46
CA ARG A 101 -0.61 4.79 -17.37
C ARG A 101 -0.75 3.67 -16.33
N LEU A 102 0.32 2.89 -16.14
CA LEU A 102 0.37 1.80 -15.16
C LEU A 102 0.42 2.32 -13.72
N ILE A 103 1.01 3.49 -13.48
CA ILE A 103 0.99 4.17 -12.18
C ILE A 103 -0.43 4.63 -11.87
N ASP A 104 -1.12 5.22 -12.86
CA ASP A 104 -2.51 5.63 -12.71
C ASP A 104 -3.44 4.44 -12.45
N ALA A 105 -3.23 3.33 -13.16
CA ALA A 105 -3.97 2.09 -12.94
C ALA A 105 -3.73 1.52 -11.54
N HIS A 106 -2.48 1.52 -11.06
CA HIS A 106 -2.16 1.17 -9.67
C HIS A 106 -2.92 2.06 -8.68
N ASN A 107 -2.87 3.38 -8.89
CA ASN A 107 -3.53 4.36 -8.03
C ASN A 107 -5.05 4.12 -7.96
N ARG A 108 -5.70 3.87 -9.10
CA ARG A 108 -7.13 3.53 -9.18
C ARG A 108 -7.46 2.22 -8.48
N ALA A 109 -6.68 1.17 -8.72
CA ALA A 109 -6.91 -0.14 -8.11
C ALA A 109 -6.80 -0.08 -6.57
N VAL A 110 -5.86 0.72 -6.04
CA VAL A 110 -5.77 0.97 -4.60
C VAL A 110 -7.00 1.71 -4.09
N THR A 111 -7.50 2.72 -4.82
CA THR A 111 -8.74 3.44 -4.47
C THR A 111 -9.92 2.45 -4.35
N VAL A 112 -10.09 1.58 -5.35
CA VAL A 112 -11.17 0.57 -5.37
C VAL A 112 -11.11 -0.35 -4.15
N ALA A 113 -9.92 -0.86 -3.82
CA ALA A 113 -9.75 -1.72 -2.65
C ALA A 113 -10.00 -0.99 -1.33
N LEU A 114 -9.52 0.26 -1.20
CA LEU A 114 -9.71 1.08 0.00
C LEU A 114 -11.17 1.47 0.23
N ASN A 115 -11.97 1.67 -0.82
CA ASN A 115 -13.42 1.90 -0.67
C ASN A 115 -14.12 0.71 -0.01
N GLN A 116 -13.67 -0.51 -0.32
CA GLN A 116 -14.18 -1.72 0.34
C GLN A 116 -13.71 -1.81 1.79
N VAL A 117 -12.44 -1.46 2.08
CA VAL A 117 -11.92 -1.34 3.45
C VAL A 117 -12.71 -0.34 4.28
N GLU A 118 -13.04 0.84 3.72
CA GLU A 118 -13.82 1.88 4.40
C GLU A 118 -15.23 1.42 4.76
N SER A 119 -15.85 0.57 3.93
CA SER A 119 -17.17 0.01 4.24
C SER A 119 -17.21 -0.82 5.53
N LEU A 120 -16.05 -1.32 5.97
CA LEU A 120 -15.88 -2.09 7.21
C LEU A 120 -15.37 -1.24 8.38
N ALA A 121 -15.20 0.07 8.19
CA ALA A 121 -14.86 0.99 9.27
C ALA A 121 -15.89 0.85 10.39
N SER A 122 -15.39 0.71 11.62
CA SER A 122 -16.21 0.49 12.79
C SER A 122 -15.58 1.10 14.03
N THR A 123 -16.41 1.40 15.01
CA THR A 123 -16.00 1.80 16.36
C THR A 123 -16.65 0.90 17.41
N ARG A 124 -16.13 0.95 18.63
CA ARG A 124 -16.70 0.22 19.78
C ARG A 124 -17.53 1.19 20.61
N VAL A 125 -18.80 0.83 20.80
CA VAL A 125 -19.73 1.57 21.65
C VAL A 125 -20.06 0.72 22.87
N LYS A 126 -20.20 1.34 24.05
CA LYS A 126 -20.67 0.66 25.26
C LYS A 126 -22.09 1.10 25.54
N LYS A 127 -23.04 0.16 25.53
CA LYS A 127 -24.45 0.39 25.82
C LYS A 127 -24.88 -0.58 26.92
N ASP A 128 -25.46 -0.04 27.99
CA ASP A 128 -25.97 -0.83 29.14
C ASP A 128 -24.95 -1.84 29.70
N GLY A 129 -23.67 -1.46 29.75
CA GLY A 129 -22.60 -2.31 30.25
C GLY A 129 -21.98 -3.24 29.20
N VAL A 130 -22.67 -3.49 28.09
CA VAL A 130 -22.24 -4.37 26.98
C VAL A 130 -21.49 -3.56 25.93
N SER A 131 -20.40 -4.12 25.42
CA SER A 131 -19.66 -3.51 24.32
C SER A 131 -20.07 -4.13 22.99
N GLU A 132 -20.35 -3.28 22.02
CA GLU A 132 -20.75 -3.66 20.67
C GLU A 132 -19.87 -2.95 19.65
N THR A 133 -19.62 -3.63 18.52
CA THR A 133 -18.95 -3.05 17.37
C THR A 133 -20.00 -2.50 16.41
N VAL A 134 -19.90 -1.21 16.07
CA VAL A 134 -20.85 -0.52 15.21
C VAL A 134 -20.11 -0.04 13.97
N LEU A 135 -20.65 -0.33 12.78
CA LEU A 135 -20.12 0.17 11.51
C LEU A 135 -20.33 1.69 11.42
N THR A 136 -19.29 2.40 11.05
CA THR A 136 -19.26 3.86 10.87
C THR A 136 -19.09 4.25 9.41
N GLY A 137 -18.47 3.39 8.59
CA GLY A 137 -18.39 3.56 7.14
C GLY A 137 -17.58 4.78 6.67
N ASN A 138 -16.67 5.29 7.50
CA ASN A 138 -15.81 6.43 7.19
C ASN A 138 -14.39 6.24 7.79
N LEU A 139 -13.36 6.50 6.99
CA LEU A 139 -11.95 6.46 7.40
C LEU A 139 -11.24 7.76 7.00
N ILE A 140 -10.13 8.05 7.69
CA ILE A 140 -9.14 9.03 7.27
C ILE A 140 -7.91 8.24 6.81
N ILE A 141 -7.57 8.33 5.52
CA ILE A 141 -6.48 7.54 4.93
C ILE A 141 -5.49 8.47 4.24
N ALA A 142 -4.23 8.45 4.69
CA ALA A 142 -3.12 9.07 3.97
C ALA A 142 -2.45 8.05 3.06
N ARG A 143 -2.30 8.35 1.77
CA ARG A 143 -1.68 7.47 0.78
C ARG A 143 -0.34 8.03 0.34
N PHE A 144 0.67 7.17 0.30
CA PHE A 144 2.03 7.52 -0.14
C PHE A 144 2.51 6.48 -1.16
N ASN A 145 2.78 6.91 -2.40
CA ASN A 145 3.36 6.03 -3.42
C ASN A 145 4.87 5.97 -3.25
N HIS A 146 5.40 4.76 -3.18
CA HIS A 146 6.82 4.45 -3.19
C HIS A 146 7.15 3.53 -4.36
N ASP A 147 8.41 3.49 -4.77
CA ASP A 147 8.83 2.84 -6.02
C ASP A 147 10.01 1.87 -5.91
N THR A 148 10.62 1.75 -4.73
CA THR A 148 11.81 0.94 -4.51
C THR A 148 11.64 -0.05 -3.36
N SER A 149 12.06 -1.29 -3.60
CA SER A 149 12.09 -2.33 -2.56
C SER A 149 13.23 -2.08 -1.56
N ARG A 150 13.27 -2.84 -0.47
CA ARG A 150 14.43 -2.82 0.45
C ARG A 150 15.71 -3.36 -0.18
N ALA A 151 15.58 -4.24 -1.17
CA ALA A 151 16.70 -4.71 -1.99
C ALA A 151 16.96 -3.77 -3.19
N GLN A 152 16.30 -2.61 -3.23
CA GLN A 152 16.45 -1.59 -4.27
C GLN A 152 16.03 -2.08 -5.66
N ASP A 153 15.14 -3.06 -5.74
CA ASP A 153 14.49 -3.42 -7.01
C ASP A 153 13.34 -2.45 -7.32
N PRO A 154 12.94 -2.28 -8.60
CA PRO A 154 11.72 -1.57 -8.97
C PRO A 154 10.50 -2.21 -8.30
N GLN A 155 9.79 -1.48 -7.46
CA GLN A 155 8.63 -1.97 -6.73
C GLN A 155 7.67 -0.84 -6.43
N ILE A 156 6.70 -0.63 -7.32
CA ILE A 156 5.61 0.31 -7.07
C ILE A 156 4.71 -0.24 -5.95
N HIS A 157 4.53 0.56 -4.91
CA HIS A 157 3.62 0.26 -3.82
C HIS A 157 3.03 1.51 -3.20
N THR A 158 1.77 1.44 -2.76
CA THR A 158 1.14 2.49 -1.97
C THR A 158 1.08 2.09 -0.51
N HIS A 159 1.68 2.88 0.39
CA HIS A 159 1.35 2.84 1.81
C HIS A 159 0.04 3.59 2.05
N SER A 160 -0.99 2.87 2.48
CA SER A 160 -2.30 3.47 2.81
C SER A 160 -2.46 3.47 4.33
N VAL A 161 -2.06 4.58 4.94
CA VAL A 161 -2.06 4.74 6.40
C VAL A 161 -3.45 5.16 6.85
N VAL A 162 -4.17 4.22 7.44
CA VAL A 162 -5.48 4.42 8.06
C VAL A 162 -5.26 4.99 9.46
N ILE A 163 -5.67 6.24 9.67
CA ILE A 163 -5.62 6.90 10.98
C ILE A 163 -6.60 6.21 11.93
N ASN A 164 -6.23 6.06 13.20
CA ASN A 164 -7.09 5.43 14.21
C ASN A 164 -8.20 6.37 14.72
N ALA A 165 -9.03 6.85 13.80
CA ALA A 165 -10.18 7.70 14.06
C ALA A 165 -11.29 7.41 13.04
N THR A 166 -12.53 7.41 13.52
CA THR A 166 -13.73 7.30 12.71
C THR A 166 -14.87 8.04 13.39
N GLN A 167 -15.79 8.60 12.63
CA GLN A 167 -16.91 9.39 13.14
C GLN A 167 -18.14 8.51 13.33
N ASN A 168 -18.82 8.66 14.47
CA ASN A 168 -20.08 8.01 14.81
C ASN A 168 -21.06 9.05 15.36
N GLY A 169 -22.05 9.43 14.55
CA GLY A 169 -22.84 10.64 14.80
C GLY A 169 -21.92 11.87 14.77
N ASP A 170 -22.05 12.75 15.76
CA ASP A 170 -21.24 13.98 15.85
C ASP A 170 -19.90 13.78 16.56
N LYS A 171 -19.53 12.55 16.90
CA LYS A 171 -18.34 12.26 17.71
C LYS A 171 -17.31 11.46 16.94
N TRP A 172 -16.06 11.89 17.03
CA TRP A 172 -14.92 11.07 16.64
C TRP A 172 -14.59 10.07 17.74
N GLN A 173 -14.28 8.85 17.32
CA GLN A 173 -13.91 7.74 18.19
C GLN A 173 -12.77 6.96 17.55
N THR A 174 -12.05 6.17 18.33
CA THR A 174 -11.04 5.25 17.78
C THR A 174 -11.70 4.11 17.01
N LEU A 175 -10.97 3.53 16.04
CA LEU A 175 -11.43 2.33 15.34
C LEU A 175 -11.58 1.16 16.32
N ALA A 176 -12.55 0.29 16.04
CA ALA A 176 -12.88 -0.83 16.90
C ALA A 176 -11.69 -1.78 17.03
N SER A 177 -11.44 -2.23 18.26
CA SER A 177 -10.53 -3.34 18.55
C SER A 177 -11.23 -4.31 19.51
N ASP A 178 -11.26 -5.57 19.11
CA ASP A 178 -11.82 -6.67 19.87
C ASP A 178 -10.98 -7.90 19.61
N THR A 179 -9.94 -8.09 20.44
CA THR A 179 -9.01 -9.21 20.30
C THR A 179 -9.63 -10.55 20.69
N VAL A 180 -10.73 -10.54 21.45
CA VAL A 180 -11.38 -11.77 21.94
C VAL A 180 -12.39 -12.28 20.92
N GLY A 181 -13.37 -11.45 20.54
CA GLY A 181 -14.39 -11.80 19.56
C GLY A 181 -13.92 -11.65 18.12
N LYS A 182 -12.76 -11.01 17.88
CA LYS A 182 -12.20 -10.72 16.55
C LYS A 182 -13.13 -9.91 15.66
N THR A 183 -13.98 -9.08 16.27
CA THR A 183 -14.96 -8.25 15.55
C THR A 183 -14.47 -6.83 15.28
N GLY A 184 -13.29 -6.47 15.78
CA GLY A 184 -12.70 -5.15 15.58
C GLY A 184 -12.32 -4.88 14.12
N PHE A 185 -12.04 -3.61 13.82
CA PHE A 185 -11.64 -3.17 12.48
C PHE A 185 -10.37 -3.90 12.02
N SER A 186 -9.28 -3.83 12.80
CA SER A 186 -8.01 -4.46 12.42
C SER A 186 -8.10 -5.96 12.24
N GLU A 187 -8.87 -6.63 13.10
CA GLU A 187 -9.11 -8.07 13.03
C GLU A 187 -9.88 -8.45 11.76
N THR A 188 -10.88 -7.63 11.40
CA THR A 188 -11.65 -7.79 10.16
C THR A 188 -10.78 -7.58 8.92
N ILE A 189 -9.88 -6.58 8.92
CA ILE A 189 -8.93 -6.34 7.82
C ILE A 189 -7.97 -7.51 7.68
N LEU A 190 -7.42 -8.03 8.79
CA LEU A 190 -6.53 -9.18 8.76
C LEU A 190 -7.22 -10.44 8.24
N ALA A 191 -8.45 -10.71 8.67
CA ALA A 191 -9.24 -11.86 8.20
C ALA A 191 -9.55 -11.77 6.69
N ASN A 192 -9.78 -10.57 6.17
CA ASN A 192 -10.12 -10.33 4.77
C ASN A 192 -8.96 -9.85 3.90
N ARG A 193 -7.72 -9.87 4.41
CA ARG A 193 -6.52 -9.35 3.72
C ARG A 193 -6.36 -9.94 2.32
N ILE A 194 -6.60 -11.24 2.16
CA ILE A 194 -6.52 -11.92 0.86
C ILE A 194 -7.61 -11.41 -0.09
N ALA A 195 -8.83 -11.19 0.40
CA ALA A 195 -9.93 -10.68 -0.40
C ALA A 195 -9.67 -9.25 -0.90
N PHE A 196 -9.21 -8.34 -0.02
CA PHE A 196 -8.81 -7.00 -0.42
C PHE A 196 -7.63 -6.99 -1.39
N GLY A 197 -6.66 -7.87 -1.17
CA GLY A 197 -5.56 -8.10 -2.11
C GLY A 197 -6.06 -8.53 -3.48
N LYS A 198 -7.06 -9.41 -3.56
CA LYS A 198 -7.68 -9.85 -4.82
C LYS A 198 -8.47 -8.74 -5.50
N ILE A 199 -9.24 -7.94 -4.76
CA ILE A 199 -9.97 -6.79 -5.31
C ILE A 199 -9.00 -5.83 -6.00
N TYR A 200 -7.90 -5.50 -5.30
CA TYR A 200 -6.81 -4.71 -5.87
C TYR A 200 -6.21 -5.35 -7.13
N GLN A 201 -5.83 -6.64 -7.06
CA GLN A 201 -5.18 -7.31 -8.19
C GLN A 201 -6.10 -7.41 -9.41
N ASN A 202 -7.38 -7.69 -9.22
CA ASN A 202 -8.35 -7.81 -10.31
C ASN A 202 -8.64 -6.45 -10.94
N SER A 203 -8.81 -5.39 -10.14
CA SER A 203 -8.99 -4.04 -10.66
C SER A 203 -7.78 -3.59 -11.48
N LEU A 204 -6.56 -3.86 -11.00
CA LEU A 204 -5.34 -3.53 -11.72
C LEU A 204 -5.19 -4.35 -13.01
N ARG A 205 -5.49 -5.65 -12.96
CA ARG A 205 -5.39 -6.56 -14.11
C ARG A 205 -6.30 -6.09 -15.25
N ALA A 206 -7.55 -5.74 -14.94
CA ALA A 206 -8.50 -5.25 -15.92
C ALA A 206 -8.00 -3.98 -16.63
N ASP A 207 -7.51 -3.00 -15.87
CA ASP A 207 -6.93 -1.78 -16.43
C ASP A 207 -5.72 -2.10 -17.31
N VAL A 208 -4.82 -2.97 -16.86
CA VAL A 208 -3.62 -3.37 -17.60
C VAL A 208 -3.95 -4.10 -18.91
N GLU A 209 -4.92 -5.01 -18.87
CA GLU A 209 -5.39 -5.72 -20.07
C GLU A 209 -6.09 -4.76 -21.06
N SER A 210 -6.81 -3.75 -20.56
CA SER A 210 -7.40 -2.71 -21.41
C SER A 210 -6.35 -1.86 -22.13
N MET A 211 -5.12 -1.80 -21.61
CA MET A 211 -3.96 -1.16 -22.27
C MET A 211 -3.27 -2.10 -23.27
N GLY A 212 -3.83 -3.28 -23.55
CA GLY A 212 -3.30 -4.24 -24.51
C GLY A 212 -2.16 -5.10 -23.96
N TYR A 213 -1.83 -5.03 -22.68
CA TYR A 213 -0.87 -5.97 -22.07
C TYR A 213 -1.53 -7.33 -21.83
N LYS A 214 -0.80 -8.41 -22.14
CA LYS A 214 -1.25 -9.77 -21.82
C LYS A 214 -0.77 -10.15 -20.43
N THR A 215 -1.61 -10.83 -19.67
CA THR A 215 -1.29 -11.24 -18.30
C THR A 215 -1.40 -12.75 -18.15
N VAL A 216 -0.58 -13.31 -17.25
CA VAL A 216 -0.56 -14.72 -16.91
C VAL A 216 -0.61 -14.88 -15.40
N ASP A 217 -1.23 -15.96 -14.93
CA ASP A 217 -1.23 -16.28 -13.50
C ASP A 217 0.18 -16.64 -13.04
N ALA A 218 0.62 -16.01 -11.96
CA ALA A 218 2.00 -16.09 -11.47
C ALA A 218 2.07 -16.44 -9.96
N GLY A 219 1.00 -17.05 -9.44
CA GLY A 219 0.97 -17.52 -8.05
C GLY A 219 -0.43 -17.76 -7.51
N ARG A 220 -0.51 -17.95 -6.19
CA ARG A 220 -1.79 -18.15 -5.49
C ARG A 220 -2.54 -16.83 -5.35
N ASN A 221 -3.83 -16.92 -5.01
CA ASN A 221 -4.66 -15.77 -4.60
C ASN A 221 -4.80 -14.67 -5.67
N GLY A 222 -4.83 -15.02 -6.95
CA GLY A 222 -5.00 -14.05 -8.04
C GLY A 222 -3.77 -13.18 -8.27
N MET A 223 -2.58 -13.68 -7.91
CA MET A 223 -1.32 -13.05 -8.30
C MET A 223 -1.02 -13.36 -9.76
N TRP A 224 -0.61 -12.34 -10.50
CA TRP A 224 -0.38 -12.39 -11.94
C TRP A 224 0.82 -11.51 -12.30
N GLU A 225 1.39 -11.75 -13.47
CA GLU A 225 2.43 -10.92 -14.09
C GLU A 225 2.10 -10.72 -15.58
N MET A 226 2.71 -9.74 -16.23
CA MET A 226 2.60 -9.59 -17.69
C MET A 226 3.41 -10.67 -18.41
N GLU A 227 2.84 -11.25 -19.45
CA GLU A 227 3.44 -12.34 -20.21
C GLU A 227 4.79 -11.91 -20.83
N GLY A 228 5.84 -12.70 -20.61
CA GLY A 228 7.17 -12.49 -21.23
C GLY A 228 8.07 -11.46 -20.55
N VAL A 229 7.61 -10.76 -19.51
CA VAL A 229 8.45 -9.80 -18.77
C VAL A 229 9.42 -10.53 -17.82
N PRO A 230 10.73 -10.22 -17.81
CA PRO A 230 11.73 -10.96 -17.04
C PRO A 230 11.76 -10.54 -15.56
N VAL A 231 10.72 -10.91 -14.82
CA VAL A 231 10.51 -10.47 -13.43
C VAL A 231 11.55 -11.01 -12.43
N GLU A 232 12.16 -12.16 -12.72
CA GLU A 232 13.12 -12.81 -11.79
C GLU A 232 14.39 -11.97 -11.58
N SER A 233 14.87 -11.27 -12.62
CA SER A 233 16.06 -10.41 -12.54
C SER A 233 15.88 -9.19 -11.62
N PHE A 234 14.65 -8.89 -11.21
CA PHE A 234 14.29 -7.75 -10.35
C PHE A 234 13.53 -8.20 -9.10
N SER A 235 13.69 -9.46 -8.69
CA SER A 235 12.97 -10.06 -7.56
C SER A 235 13.90 -10.51 -6.43
N THR A 236 15.04 -9.85 -6.28
CA THR A 236 16.10 -10.13 -5.30
C THR A 236 15.54 -10.35 -3.90
N ARG A 237 14.66 -9.44 -3.44
CA ARG A 237 14.06 -9.55 -2.09
C ARG A 237 13.24 -10.83 -1.90
N SER A 238 12.49 -11.24 -2.91
CA SER A 238 11.67 -12.45 -2.85
C SER A 238 12.53 -13.72 -2.85
N GLN A 239 13.65 -13.69 -3.54
CA GLN A 239 14.62 -14.79 -3.58
C GLN A 239 15.31 -14.94 -2.22
N GLU A 240 15.84 -13.84 -1.64
CA GLU A 240 16.41 -13.83 -0.28
C GLU A 240 15.44 -14.40 0.77
N LEU A 241 14.17 -14.02 0.71
CA LEU A 241 13.13 -14.53 1.62
C LEU A 241 12.90 -16.03 1.47
N ARG A 242 12.90 -16.52 0.23
CA ARG A 242 12.69 -17.95 -0.07
C ARG A 242 13.88 -18.77 0.39
N GLU A 243 15.10 -18.26 0.22
CA GLU A 243 16.33 -18.88 0.70
C GLU A 243 16.38 -18.93 2.23
N ALA A 244 16.06 -17.82 2.89
CA ALA A 244 16.12 -17.73 4.35
C ALA A 244 15.02 -18.54 5.06
N ALA A 245 13.79 -18.53 4.54
CA ALA A 245 12.66 -19.19 5.19
C ALA A 245 12.43 -20.64 4.72
N GLY A 246 12.91 -20.98 3.52
CA GLY A 246 12.56 -22.19 2.79
C GLY A 246 11.31 -22.03 1.91
N PRO A 247 11.15 -22.86 0.87
CA PRO A 247 10.06 -22.72 -0.12
C PRO A 247 8.67 -22.90 0.51
N ASP A 248 8.55 -23.81 1.47
CA ASP A 248 7.28 -24.17 2.12
C ASP A 248 7.03 -23.45 3.45
N ALA A 249 7.80 -22.38 3.71
CA ALA A 249 7.68 -21.61 4.94
C ALA A 249 6.26 -21.08 5.17
N SER A 250 5.79 -21.20 6.41
CA SER A 250 4.54 -20.56 6.84
C SER A 250 4.62 -19.04 6.67
N LEU A 251 3.47 -18.36 6.54
CA LEU A 251 3.42 -16.90 6.46
C LEU A 251 4.14 -16.23 7.64
N LYS A 252 3.98 -16.78 8.85
CA LYS A 252 4.63 -16.26 10.05
C LYS A 252 6.16 -16.44 9.99
N SER A 253 6.64 -17.56 9.48
CA SER A 253 8.07 -17.81 9.28
C SER A 253 8.66 -16.85 8.24
N ARG A 254 7.91 -16.56 7.18
CA ARG A 254 8.29 -15.56 6.17
C ARG A 254 8.33 -14.16 6.75
N ASP A 255 7.40 -13.79 7.63
CA ASP A 255 7.41 -12.47 8.31
C ASP A 255 8.66 -12.31 9.19
N VAL A 256 9.08 -13.36 9.91
CA VAL A 256 10.31 -13.34 10.72
C VAL A 256 11.54 -13.22 9.82
N ALA A 257 11.66 -14.09 8.81
CA ALA A 257 12.75 -13.98 7.83
C ALA A 257 12.79 -12.61 7.16
N ALA A 258 11.62 -11.99 6.95
CA ALA A 258 11.51 -10.66 6.36
C ALA A 258 12.11 -9.55 7.22
N LEU A 259 12.02 -9.69 8.54
CA LEU A 259 12.61 -8.77 9.50
C LEU A 259 14.11 -9.04 9.69
N ASP A 260 14.52 -10.31 9.76
CA ASP A 260 15.91 -10.69 10.04
C ASP A 260 16.85 -10.38 8.87
N THR A 261 16.39 -10.62 7.64
CA THR A 261 17.17 -10.32 6.42
C THR A 261 17.06 -8.87 5.97
N ARG A 262 16.36 -8.02 6.74
CA ARG A 262 16.10 -6.63 6.37
C ARG A 262 17.38 -5.79 6.49
N LYS A 263 17.91 -5.36 5.35
CA LYS A 263 18.93 -4.30 5.29
C LYS A 263 18.32 -2.93 5.57
N SER A 264 19.11 -2.04 6.18
CA SER A 264 18.78 -0.60 6.23
C SER A 264 18.68 -0.06 4.80
N LYS A 265 17.81 0.94 4.58
CA LYS A 265 17.84 1.66 3.31
C LYS A 265 19.10 2.51 3.31
N GLU A 266 19.93 2.33 2.28
CA GLU A 266 21.07 3.21 1.99
C GLU A 266 20.58 4.34 1.10
N ALA A 267 21.10 5.55 1.32
CA ALA A 267 20.85 6.68 0.43
C ALA A 267 21.60 6.44 -0.88
N ILE A 268 20.88 6.41 -1.99
CA ILE A 268 21.43 6.09 -3.32
C ILE A 268 21.05 7.18 -4.30
N ASP A 269 21.97 7.48 -5.22
CA ASP A 269 21.69 8.35 -6.36
C ASP A 269 20.66 7.67 -7.30
N PRO A 270 19.47 8.26 -7.48
CA PRO A 270 18.45 7.72 -8.37
C PRO A 270 18.92 7.51 -9.81
N ALA A 271 19.83 8.36 -10.30
CA ALA A 271 20.37 8.25 -11.65
C ALA A 271 21.26 7.00 -11.78
N GLU A 272 22.11 6.74 -10.79
CA GLU A 272 22.94 5.52 -10.74
C GLU A 272 22.07 4.27 -10.70
N LYS A 273 21.00 4.27 -9.89
CA LYS A 273 20.09 3.13 -9.78
C LYS A 273 19.33 2.85 -11.08
N MET A 274 18.88 3.89 -11.77
CA MET A 274 18.25 3.73 -13.09
C MET A 274 19.22 3.14 -14.11
N VAL A 275 20.49 3.55 -14.10
CA VAL A 275 21.52 2.98 -14.99
C VAL A 275 21.73 1.49 -14.68
N GLU A 276 21.84 1.13 -13.40
CA GLU A 276 21.96 -0.27 -12.96
C GLU A 276 20.80 -1.11 -13.48
N TRP A 277 19.55 -0.68 -13.23
CA TRP A 277 18.38 -1.41 -13.68
C TRP A 277 18.28 -1.54 -15.20
N MET A 278 18.63 -0.48 -15.95
CA MET A 278 18.65 -0.55 -17.40
C MET A 278 19.72 -1.50 -17.93
N ASN A 279 20.86 -1.63 -17.24
CA ASN A 279 21.88 -2.61 -17.59
C ASN A 279 21.43 -4.04 -17.29
N THR A 280 20.87 -4.29 -16.09
CA THR A 280 20.26 -5.59 -15.75
C THR A 280 19.17 -5.98 -16.76
N LEU A 281 18.33 -5.03 -17.19
CA LEU A 281 17.30 -5.29 -18.19
C LEU A 281 17.91 -5.67 -19.55
N LYS A 282 18.97 -4.99 -19.99
CA LYS A 282 19.67 -5.33 -21.25
C LYS A 282 20.24 -6.74 -21.23
N GLU A 283 20.78 -7.20 -20.09
CA GLU A 283 21.32 -8.55 -19.94
C GLU A 283 20.26 -9.65 -20.14
N THR A 284 18.98 -9.34 -19.89
CA THR A 284 17.87 -10.27 -20.16
C THR A 284 17.51 -10.39 -21.65
N GLY A 285 18.00 -9.48 -22.50
CA GLY A 285 17.62 -9.38 -23.91
C GLY A 285 16.18 -8.89 -24.15
N PHE A 286 15.49 -8.40 -23.12
CA PHE A 286 14.11 -7.95 -23.22
C PHE A 286 13.99 -6.58 -23.89
N ASP A 287 13.35 -6.53 -25.06
CA ASP A 287 13.00 -5.28 -25.75
C ASP A 287 11.76 -4.64 -25.13
N ILE A 288 11.99 -3.84 -24.08
CA ILE A 288 10.91 -3.13 -23.38
C ILE A 288 10.16 -2.13 -24.26
N ARG A 289 10.82 -1.55 -25.26
CA ARG A 289 10.20 -0.59 -26.16
C ARG A 289 9.27 -1.31 -27.13
N GLY A 290 9.77 -2.33 -27.82
CA GLY A 290 8.95 -3.16 -28.71
C GLY A 290 7.78 -3.82 -27.99
N TYR A 291 7.96 -4.21 -26.73
CA TYR A 291 6.89 -4.76 -25.89
C TYR A 291 5.74 -3.75 -25.67
N ARG A 292 6.08 -2.48 -25.38
CA ARG A 292 5.10 -1.39 -25.24
C ARG A 292 4.39 -1.08 -26.55
N GLU A 293 5.14 -0.94 -27.64
CA GLU A 293 4.57 -0.67 -28.97
C GLU A 293 3.59 -1.77 -29.40
N ALA A 294 3.92 -3.04 -29.11
CA ALA A 294 3.02 -4.16 -29.36
C ALA A 294 1.75 -4.13 -28.47
N ALA A 295 1.84 -3.65 -27.23
CA ALA A 295 0.68 -3.46 -26.36
C ALA A 295 -0.23 -2.35 -26.88
N ASP A 296 0.33 -1.21 -27.28
CA ASP A 296 -0.43 -0.09 -27.84
C ASP A 296 -1.17 -0.49 -29.14
N ALA A 297 -0.54 -1.28 -30.01
CA ALA A 297 -1.18 -1.82 -31.20
C ALA A 297 -2.40 -2.70 -30.86
N ARG A 298 -2.26 -3.60 -29.87
CA ARG A 298 -3.38 -4.44 -29.40
C ARG A 298 -4.50 -3.63 -28.76
N ALA A 299 -4.16 -2.60 -27.97
CA ALA A 299 -5.15 -1.71 -27.37
C ALA A 299 -5.98 -0.98 -28.44
N ALA A 300 -5.33 -0.55 -29.53
CA ALA A 300 -6.01 0.09 -30.65
C ALA A 300 -6.95 -0.86 -31.40
N GLU A 301 -6.64 -2.16 -31.45
CA GLU A 301 -7.53 -3.19 -32.00
C GLU A 301 -8.74 -3.46 -31.09
N LEU A 302 -8.54 -3.50 -29.76
CA LEU A 302 -9.62 -3.69 -28.79
C LEU A 302 -10.63 -2.54 -28.76
N ALA A 303 -10.22 -1.34 -29.18
CA ALA A 303 -11.07 -0.16 -29.22
C ALA A 303 -11.91 -0.02 -30.50
N ARG A 304 -11.73 -0.91 -31.48
CA ARG A 304 -12.50 -0.96 -32.74
C ARG A 304 -13.69 -1.89 -32.62
#